data_AF-F2KQC5-F1
#
_entry.id   AF-F2KQC5-F1
#
_cell.length_a   1.000
_cell.length_b   1.000
_cell.length_c   1.000
_cell.angle_alpha   90.00
_cell.angle_beta   90.00
_cell.angle_gamma   90.00
#
_symmetry.space_group_name_H-M   'P 1'
#
loop_
_entity.id
_entity.type
_entity.pdbx_description
1 polymer ?
#
loop_
_entity_poly.entity_id
_entity_poly.type
_entity_poly.pdbx_seq_one_letter_code
_entity_poly.pdbx_strand_id
1 'polypeptide(L)'
;MGMYDTIYLDRPYTCPVCGEKIRSVQTKAFENMLESFCVGDCVGHAEEIEIVKEELFCSNCSKSVLSVYIVVCRGILLGITDTLEEARNLLNSLNLEKLVFMYHDLYQKYIRERNERHSCEKFLEDLREWYGERLYERPKAEIWFIWNLRHLKGAVNPIESIERFMTSKKMRRALNELWEEGYETLDIYYPEEVAPGEDAWSVDVYQDDLNERCRLNWTWTVMSKKQLEIDGGKEDELPEWVIVVDEQFSDEVVCKAVEKWLRSRGYGFRVRMIPFERARGSGLVKKLREAEKEDKVPLESAIRELEREENKRLADFIDARKDRKKVFYYDGFYGSLVADVESDRLLGKIEGIDEDIIYEGKTVRECEKKFREAVSRYKKLRGTGVS
;
A
#
# COMPACT_ATOMS: atom_id res chain seq x y z
N MET A 1 -18.23 -31.16 6.44
CA MET A 1 -17.94 -30.28 5.29
C MET A 1 -16.62 -30.76 4.70
N GLY A 2 -16.59 -31.13 3.42
CA GLY A 2 -15.35 -31.54 2.77
C GLY A 2 -14.56 -30.31 2.30
N MET A 3 -13.24 -30.42 2.20
CA MET A 3 -12.43 -29.46 1.46
C MET A 3 -12.64 -29.73 -0.03
N TYR A 4 -12.83 -28.67 -0.81
CA TYR A 4 -13.04 -28.74 -2.26
C TYR A 4 -12.15 -27.69 -2.91
N ASP A 5 -11.51 -28.07 -4.00
CA ASP A 5 -10.82 -27.11 -4.85
C ASP A 5 -11.82 -26.43 -5.80
N THR A 6 -11.53 -25.21 -6.21
CA THR A 6 -12.39 -24.42 -7.09
C THR A 6 -11.73 -24.24 -8.44
N ILE A 7 -12.39 -24.69 -9.51
CA ILE A 7 -11.95 -24.40 -10.88
C ILE A 7 -12.80 -23.27 -11.45
N TYR A 8 -12.15 -22.23 -11.96
CA TYR A 8 -12.80 -21.20 -12.75
C TYR A 8 -12.97 -21.66 -14.21
N LEU A 9 -14.18 -21.48 -14.73
CA LEU A 9 -14.52 -21.86 -16.10
C LEU A 9 -13.98 -20.81 -17.07
N ASP A 10 -13.35 -21.27 -18.16
CA ASP A 10 -12.84 -20.43 -19.25
C ASP A 10 -13.96 -19.59 -19.91
N ARG A 11 -15.16 -20.15 -19.94
CA ARG A 11 -16.40 -19.47 -20.35
C ARG A 11 -17.51 -19.72 -19.33
N PRO A 12 -18.41 -18.74 -19.10
CA PRO A 12 -19.56 -18.95 -18.23
C PRO A 12 -20.57 -19.90 -18.87
N TYR A 13 -21.05 -20.87 -18.11
CA TYR A 13 -22.11 -21.79 -18.52
C TYR A 13 -23.47 -21.25 -18.09
N THR A 14 -24.47 -21.37 -18.96
CA THR A 14 -25.82 -20.89 -18.65
C THR A 14 -26.66 -22.02 -18.08
N CYS A 15 -27.26 -21.80 -16.91
CA CYS A 15 -28.18 -22.75 -16.32
C CYS A 15 -29.42 -22.90 -17.23
N PRO A 16 -29.75 -24.12 -17.71
CA PRO A 16 -30.89 -24.34 -18.61
C PRO A 16 -32.24 -24.09 -17.95
N VAL A 17 -32.30 -24.03 -16.61
CA VAL A 17 -33.55 -23.88 -15.84
C VAL A 17 -33.85 -22.41 -15.55
N CYS A 18 -32.86 -21.62 -15.16
CA CYS A 18 -33.07 -20.24 -14.71
C CYS A 18 -32.28 -19.18 -15.49
N GLY A 19 -31.40 -19.58 -16.41
CA GLY A 19 -30.57 -18.66 -17.21
C GLY A 19 -29.38 -18.05 -16.46
N GLU A 20 -29.16 -18.39 -15.19
CA GLU A 20 -28.04 -17.87 -14.39
C GLU A 20 -26.68 -18.35 -14.92
N LYS A 21 -25.65 -17.50 -14.82
CA LYS A 21 -24.30 -17.81 -15.32
C LYS A 21 -23.46 -18.48 -14.23
N ILE A 22 -23.06 -19.71 -14.48
CA ILE A 22 -22.12 -20.48 -13.66
C ILE A 22 -20.70 -20.17 -14.15
N ARG A 23 -19.83 -19.71 -13.25
CA ARG A 23 -18.45 -19.27 -13.58
C ARG A 23 -17.37 -20.17 -12.96
N SER A 24 -17.73 -21.05 -12.06
CA SER A 24 -16.81 -21.95 -11.39
C SER A 24 -17.50 -23.25 -11.00
N VAL A 25 -16.69 -24.26 -10.73
CA VAL A 25 -17.10 -25.56 -10.22
C VAL A 25 -16.21 -25.94 -9.04
N GLN A 26 -16.80 -26.56 -8.01
CA GLN A 26 -16.05 -27.13 -6.91
C GLN A 26 -15.86 -28.62 -7.16
N THR A 27 -14.63 -29.12 -7.03
CA THR A 27 -14.29 -30.51 -7.31
C THR A 27 -13.51 -31.14 -6.17
N LYS A 28 -13.59 -32.47 -6.10
CA LYS A 28 -12.81 -33.31 -5.19
C LYS A 28 -11.74 -34.16 -5.87
N ALA A 29 -11.59 -33.99 -7.18
CA ALA A 29 -10.74 -34.86 -7.98
C ALA A 29 -9.25 -34.71 -7.68
N PHE A 30 -8.85 -33.60 -7.07
CA PHE A 30 -7.44 -33.27 -6.80
C PHE A 30 -7.11 -33.37 -5.30
N GLU A 31 -6.01 -32.76 -4.89
CA GLU A 31 -5.47 -32.85 -3.53
C GLU A 31 -6.36 -32.22 -2.45
N ASN A 32 -7.41 -31.47 -2.81
CA ASN A 32 -8.38 -30.86 -1.89
C ASN A 32 -7.72 -29.85 -0.92
N MET A 33 -6.81 -29.03 -1.45
CA MET A 33 -6.05 -28.04 -0.69
C MET A 33 -6.78 -26.70 -0.49
N LEU A 34 -8.06 -26.61 -0.91
CA LEU A 34 -8.85 -25.37 -0.93
C LEU A 34 -8.25 -24.34 -1.90
N GLU A 35 -7.63 -24.83 -2.97
CA GLU A 35 -7.00 -23.99 -3.96
C GLU A 35 -7.98 -23.59 -5.06
N SER A 36 -7.60 -22.55 -5.80
CA SER A 36 -8.36 -22.01 -6.91
C SER A 36 -7.53 -22.07 -8.17
N PHE A 37 -8.07 -22.70 -9.21
CA PHE A 37 -7.36 -22.99 -10.44
C PHE A 37 -8.05 -22.39 -11.66
N CYS A 38 -7.24 -21.93 -12.61
CA CYS A 38 -7.63 -21.53 -13.95
C CYS A 38 -6.99 -22.47 -14.98
N VAL A 39 -7.50 -22.45 -16.21
CA VAL A 39 -6.84 -23.13 -17.33
C VAL A 39 -5.40 -22.62 -17.47
N GLY A 40 -4.47 -23.56 -17.54
CA GLY A 40 -3.02 -23.31 -17.54
C GLY A 40 -2.34 -23.48 -16.18
N ASP A 41 -3.09 -23.56 -15.07
CA ASP A 41 -2.51 -23.82 -13.75
C ASP A 41 -2.14 -25.30 -13.54
N CYS A 42 -1.20 -25.52 -12.62
CA CYS A 42 -0.82 -26.85 -12.14
C CYS A 42 -1.81 -27.29 -11.06
N VAL A 43 -2.52 -28.40 -11.30
CA VAL A 43 -3.55 -28.96 -10.41
C VAL A 43 -3.15 -30.30 -9.79
N GLY A 44 -2.00 -30.85 -10.21
CA GLY A 44 -1.51 -32.14 -9.77
C GLY A 44 -0.08 -32.43 -10.21
N HIS A 45 0.33 -33.68 -10.12
CA HIS A 45 1.70 -34.10 -10.43
C HIS A 45 1.99 -34.16 -11.93
N ALA A 46 3.25 -33.95 -12.32
CA ALA A 46 3.71 -33.97 -13.72
C ALA A 46 3.48 -35.30 -14.46
N GLU A 47 3.13 -36.37 -13.76
CA GLU A 47 2.82 -37.68 -14.34
C GLU A 47 1.31 -37.89 -14.56
N GLU A 48 0.47 -37.05 -13.97
CA GLU A 48 -0.99 -37.22 -13.98
C GLU A 48 -1.59 -36.76 -15.30
N ILE A 49 -2.31 -37.67 -15.95
CA ILE A 49 -3.06 -37.41 -17.17
C ILE A 49 -4.44 -38.00 -16.96
N GLU A 50 -5.46 -37.16 -16.91
CA GLU A 50 -6.82 -37.58 -16.62
C GLU A 50 -7.88 -36.67 -17.21
N ILE A 51 -9.09 -37.24 -17.36
CA ILE A 51 -10.29 -36.49 -17.73
C ILE A 51 -11.29 -36.72 -16.61
N VAL A 52 -11.59 -35.67 -15.86
CA VAL A 52 -12.51 -35.68 -14.73
C VAL A 52 -13.87 -35.17 -15.22
N LYS A 53 -14.91 -35.96 -15.04
CA LYS A 53 -16.29 -35.50 -15.27
C LYS A 53 -16.79 -34.83 -14.00
N GLU A 54 -17.25 -33.60 -14.11
CA GLU A 54 -17.89 -32.89 -12.99
C GLU A 54 -19.26 -32.34 -13.31
N GLU A 55 -20.09 -32.19 -12.28
CA GLU A 55 -21.42 -31.63 -12.38
C GLU A 55 -21.42 -30.14 -11.99
N LEU A 56 -21.95 -29.30 -12.88
CA LEU A 56 -22.13 -27.88 -12.62
C LEU A 56 -23.35 -27.65 -11.74
N PHE A 57 -23.12 -27.12 -10.54
CA PHE A 57 -24.15 -26.75 -9.59
C PHE A 57 -24.64 -25.32 -9.83
N CYS A 58 -25.96 -25.14 -9.97
CA CYS A 58 -26.56 -23.81 -10.04
C CYS A 58 -27.03 -23.36 -8.65
N SER A 59 -26.44 -22.29 -8.11
CA SER A 59 -26.81 -21.74 -6.80
C SER A 59 -28.27 -21.27 -6.72
N ASN A 60 -28.85 -20.80 -7.83
CA ASN A 60 -30.23 -20.34 -7.86
C ASN A 60 -31.26 -21.49 -7.87
N CYS A 61 -30.93 -22.60 -8.54
CA CYS A 61 -31.80 -23.77 -8.61
C CYS A 61 -31.50 -24.83 -7.53
N SER A 62 -30.41 -24.66 -6.80
CA SER A 62 -29.89 -25.60 -5.79
C SER A 62 -29.76 -27.04 -6.29
N LYS A 63 -29.36 -27.22 -7.55
CA LYS A 63 -29.19 -28.54 -8.18
C LYS A 63 -28.09 -28.55 -9.24
N SER A 64 -27.52 -29.72 -9.48
CA SER A 64 -26.68 -30.01 -10.65
C SER A 64 -27.52 -29.89 -11.92
N VAL A 65 -27.02 -29.16 -12.91
CA VAL A 65 -27.78 -28.86 -14.14
C VAL A 65 -27.10 -29.34 -15.42
N LEU A 66 -25.78 -29.39 -15.44
CA LEU A 66 -24.97 -29.77 -16.59
C LEU A 66 -23.77 -30.60 -16.10
N SER A 67 -23.14 -31.33 -17.01
CA SER A 67 -21.82 -31.92 -16.74
C SER A 67 -20.79 -31.31 -17.66
N VAL A 68 -19.58 -31.16 -17.15
CA VAL A 68 -18.39 -30.74 -17.90
C VAL A 68 -17.28 -31.76 -17.71
N TYR A 69 -16.31 -31.74 -18.61
CA TYR A 69 -15.13 -32.59 -18.58
C TYR A 69 -13.90 -31.71 -18.42
N ILE A 70 -13.26 -31.83 -17.27
CA ILE A 70 -12.02 -31.14 -16.91
C ILE A 70 -10.87 -32.02 -17.42
N VAL A 71 -9.99 -31.44 -18.24
CA VAL A 71 -8.88 -32.17 -18.87
C VAL A 71 -7.57 -31.77 -18.21
N VAL A 72 -6.89 -32.75 -17.63
CA VAL A 72 -5.58 -32.57 -17.00
C VAL A 72 -4.55 -33.39 -17.76
N CYS A 73 -3.43 -32.76 -18.09
CA CYS A 73 -2.31 -33.44 -18.73
C CYS A 73 -1.01 -33.00 -18.08
N ARG A 74 -0.24 -33.99 -17.59
CA ARG A 74 1.01 -33.78 -16.87
C ARG A 74 0.82 -32.82 -15.69
N GLY A 75 -0.29 -32.97 -14.97
CA GLY A 75 -0.65 -32.13 -13.83
C GLY A 75 -1.10 -30.71 -14.19
N ILE A 76 -1.20 -30.36 -15.48
CA ILE A 76 -1.67 -29.04 -15.93
C ILE A 76 -3.14 -29.12 -16.36
N LEU A 77 -3.95 -28.18 -15.89
CA LEU A 77 -5.33 -28.00 -16.33
C LEU A 77 -5.35 -27.44 -17.76
N LEU A 78 -5.60 -28.28 -18.75
CA LEU A 78 -5.58 -27.91 -20.17
C LEU A 78 -6.83 -27.17 -20.63
N GLY A 79 -7.98 -27.50 -20.04
CA GLY A 79 -9.24 -26.95 -20.48
C GLY A 79 -10.44 -27.68 -19.90
N ILE A 80 -11.61 -27.14 -20.20
CA ILE A 80 -12.90 -27.64 -19.75
C ILE A 80 -13.78 -27.75 -21.00
N THR A 81 -14.42 -28.90 -21.17
CA THR A 81 -15.18 -29.24 -22.39
C THR A 81 -16.56 -29.78 -22.05
N ASP A 82 -17.47 -29.73 -23.02
CA ASP A 82 -18.88 -30.11 -22.80
C ASP A 82 -19.07 -31.63 -22.97
N THR A 83 -18.19 -32.26 -23.75
CA THR A 83 -18.29 -33.67 -24.10
C THR A 83 -16.98 -34.43 -23.88
N LEU A 84 -17.09 -35.73 -23.61
CA LEU A 84 -15.92 -36.61 -23.46
C LEU A 84 -15.09 -36.71 -24.75
N GLU A 85 -15.73 -36.57 -25.91
CA GLU A 85 -15.05 -36.63 -27.21
C GLU A 85 -14.18 -35.40 -27.43
N GLU A 86 -14.70 -34.19 -27.13
CA GLU A 86 -13.91 -32.96 -27.12
C GLU A 86 -12.76 -33.04 -26.11
N ALA A 87 -12.99 -33.56 -24.91
CA ALA A 87 -11.96 -33.75 -23.89
C ALA A 87 -10.80 -34.62 -24.39
N ARG A 88 -11.12 -35.76 -25.04
CA ARG A 88 -10.13 -36.67 -25.63
C ARG A 88 -9.39 -36.02 -26.80
N ASN A 89 -10.11 -35.29 -27.65
CA ASN A 89 -9.52 -34.56 -28.77
C ASN A 89 -8.55 -33.48 -28.27
N LEU A 90 -8.91 -32.76 -27.20
CA LEU A 90 -8.03 -31.76 -26.58
C LEU A 90 -6.73 -32.41 -26.09
N LEU A 91 -6.84 -33.53 -25.36
CA LEU A 91 -5.70 -34.30 -24.87
C LEU A 91 -4.78 -34.77 -26.02
N ASN A 92 -5.37 -35.31 -27.09
CA ASN A 92 -4.62 -35.84 -28.24
C ASN A 92 -4.04 -34.75 -29.15
N SER A 93 -4.65 -33.56 -29.17
CA SER A 93 -4.19 -32.42 -29.96
C SER A 93 -3.00 -31.68 -29.34
N LEU A 94 -2.67 -32.00 -28.08
CA LEU A 94 -1.57 -31.38 -27.37
C LEU A 94 -0.24 -31.88 -27.93
N ASN A 95 0.52 -30.98 -28.57
CA ASN A 95 1.89 -31.27 -28.98
C ASN A 95 2.87 -30.91 -27.86
N LEU A 96 4.09 -31.45 -27.95
CA LEU A 96 5.13 -31.23 -26.95
C LEU A 96 5.50 -29.74 -26.81
N GLU A 97 5.47 -28.99 -27.91
CA GLU A 97 5.82 -27.56 -27.93
C GLU A 97 4.87 -26.73 -27.06
N LYS A 98 3.55 -26.90 -27.19
CA LYS A 98 2.56 -26.20 -26.36
C LYS A 98 2.76 -26.50 -24.87
N LEU A 99 2.99 -27.77 -24.53
CA LEU A 99 3.25 -28.19 -23.16
C LEU A 99 4.52 -27.53 -22.60
N VAL A 100 5.59 -27.43 -23.39
CA VAL A 100 6.84 -26.75 -23.00
C VAL A 100 6.60 -25.26 -22.74
N PHE A 101 5.81 -24.57 -23.57
CA PHE A 101 5.46 -23.16 -23.32
C PHE A 101 4.66 -22.99 -22.02
N MET A 102 3.69 -23.87 -21.76
CA MET A 102 2.91 -23.82 -20.50
C MET A 102 3.81 -24.05 -19.27
N TYR A 103 4.72 -25.03 -19.33
CA TYR A 103 5.69 -25.25 -18.26
C TYR A 103 6.65 -24.08 -18.09
N HIS A 104 7.04 -23.42 -19.18
CA HIS A 104 7.86 -22.21 -19.11
C HIS A 104 7.13 -21.12 -18.33
N ASP A 105 5.87 -20.84 -18.67
CA ASP A 105 5.06 -19.81 -18.01
C ASP A 105 4.83 -20.14 -16.52
N LEU A 106 4.52 -21.41 -16.21
CA LEU A 106 4.41 -21.91 -14.84
C LEU A 106 5.72 -21.78 -14.08
N TYR A 107 6.86 -22.08 -14.71
CA TYR A 107 8.17 -21.93 -14.10
C TYR A 107 8.51 -20.47 -13.82
N GLN A 108 8.17 -19.55 -14.73
CA GLN A 108 8.32 -18.11 -14.49
C GLN A 108 7.43 -17.63 -13.34
N LYS A 109 6.18 -18.11 -13.25
CA LYS A 109 5.30 -17.86 -12.11
C LYS A 109 5.91 -18.36 -10.80
N TYR A 110 6.40 -19.60 -10.78
CA TYR A 110 7.10 -20.19 -9.63
C TYR A 110 8.34 -19.37 -9.21
N ILE A 111 9.18 -18.95 -10.16
CA ILE A 111 10.34 -18.10 -9.87
C ILE A 111 9.89 -16.78 -9.24
N ARG A 112 8.86 -16.13 -9.79
CA ARG A 112 8.31 -14.89 -9.24
C ARG A 112 7.84 -15.09 -7.81
N GLU A 113 7.00 -16.08 -7.55
CA GLU A 113 6.47 -16.38 -6.21
C GLU A 113 7.58 -16.69 -5.22
N ARG A 114 8.59 -17.47 -5.64
CA ARG A 114 9.76 -17.78 -4.82
C ARG A 114 10.58 -16.53 -4.50
N ASN A 115 10.80 -15.66 -5.48
CA ASN A 115 11.51 -14.39 -5.28
C ASN A 115 10.73 -13.45 -4.37
N GLU A 116 9.40 -13.38 -4.52
CA GLU A 116 8.54 -12.57 -3.66
C GLU A 116 8.55 -13.06 -2.22
N ARG A 117 8.46 -14.38 -2.03
CA ARG A 117 8.55 -15.02 -0.72
C ARG A 117 9.91 -14.76 -0.08
N HIS A 118 11.00 -15.00 -0.81
CA HIS A 118 12.35 -14.76 -0.32
C HIS A 118 12.56 -13.28 0.04
N SER A 119 12.03 -12.36 -0.76
CA SER A 119 12.06 -10.93 -0.45
C SER A 119 11.32 -10.59 0.85
N CYS A 120 10.18 -11.20 1.11
CA CYS A 120 9.44 -11.01 2.37
C CYS A 120 10.16 -11.65 3.56
N GLU A 121 10.65 -12.89 3.43
CA GLU A 121 11.41 -13.59 4.47
C GLU A 121 12.63 -12.77 4.88
N LYS A 122 13.41 -12.32 3.89
CA LYS A 122 14.58 -11.47 4.10
C LYS A 122 14.24 -10.13 4.77
N PHE A 123 13.13 -9.51 4.38
CA PHE A 123 12.66 -8.29 5.04
C PHE A 123 12.27 -8.53 6.50
N LEU A 124 11.63 -9.65 6.81
CA LEU A 124 11.29 -10.00 8.20
C LEU A 124 12.54 -10.30 9.04
N GLU A 125 13.57 -10.91 8.46
CA GLU A 125 14.87 -11.08 9.09
C GLU A 125 15.53 -9.73 9.38
N ASP A 126 15.62 -8.85 8.37
CA ASP A 126 16.16 -7.49 8.52
C ASP A 126 15.39 -6.70 9.60
N LEU A 127 14.06 -6.81 9.64
CA LEU A 127 13.20 -6.15 10.61
C LEU A 127 13.41 -6.70 12.03
N ARG A 128 13.56 -8.03 12.17
CA ARG A 128 13.90 -8.68 13.44
C ARG A 128 15.26 -8.20 13.94
N GLU A 129 16.25 -8.13 13.07
CA GLU A 129 17.60 -7.68 13.41
C GLU A 129 17.60 -6.21 13.83
N TRP A 130 17.02 -5.34 13.00
CA TRP A 130 16.98 -3.89 13.23
C TRP A 130 16.32 -3.51 14.56
N TYR A 131 15.11 -3.99 14.81
CA TYR A 131 14.33 -3.64 16.00
C TYR A 131 14.62 -4.55 17.20
N GLY A 132 14.88 -5.84 16.96
CA GLY A 132 15.14 -6.81 18.03
C GLY A 132 16.52 -6.64 18.66
N GLU A 133 17.54 -6.35 17.85
CA GLU A 133 18.91 -6.15 18.33
C GLU A 133 19.28 -4.68 18.57
N ARG A 134 18.29 -3.79 18.37
CA ARG A 134 18.39 -2.33 18.53
C ARG A 134 19.52 -1.72 17.70
N LEU A 135 19.68 -2.18 16.47
CA LEU A 135 20.73 -1.67 15.57
C LEU A 135 20.54 -0.19 15.21
N TYR A 136 19.31 0.34 15.33
CA TYR A 136 19.04 1.77 15.19
C TYR A 136 19.72 2.64 16.26
N GLU A 137 20.19 2.06 17.37
CA GLU A 137 20.92 2.74 18.46
C GLU A 137 22.45 2.67 18.26
N ARG A 138 22.95 1.88 17.29
CA ARG A 138 24.38 1.59 17.10
C ARG A 138 25.03 2.45 15.99
N PRO A 139 26.37 2.63 16.02
CA PRO A 139 27.09 3.36 14.96
C PRO A 139 26.99 2.68 13.59
N LYS A 140 27.03 3.48 12.51
CA LYS A 140 26.78 3.06 11.11
C LYS A 140 27.64 1.89 10.58
N ALA A 141 28.74 1.51 11.25
CA ALA A 141 29.73 0.57 10.73
C ALA A 141 29.26 -0.90 10.68
N GLU A 142 28.23 -1.30 11.44
CA GLU A 142 27.72 -2.69 11.48
C GLU A 142 26.50 -2.95 10.56
N ILE A 143 26.03 -1.93 9.85
CA ILE A 143 24.70 -1.92 9.20
C ILE A 143 24.73 -2.46 7.75
N TRP A 144 25.91 -2.81 7.21
CA TRP A 144 26.11 -3.17 5.80
C TRP A 144 25.41 -4.48 5.37
N PHE A 145 24.94 -5.29 6.32
CA PHE A 145 24.26 -6.56 6.04
C PHE A 145 22.74 -6.44 5.89
N ILE A 146 22.16 -5.28 6.19
CA ILE A 146 20.71 -5.05 6.12
C ILE A 146 20.33 -4.58 4.72
N TRP A 147 19.65 -5.45 3.97
CA TRP A 147 19.34 -5.20 2.56
C TRP A 147 18.18 -4.23 2.39
N ASN A 148 17.24 -4.21 3.34
CA ASN A 148 16.06 -3.38 3.31
C ASN A 148 16.19 -2.11 4.17
N LEU A 149 17.43 -1.64 4.42
CA LEU A 149 17.70 -0.53 5.32
C LEU A 149 16.85 0.71 5.05
N ARG A 150 16.61 1.04 3.77
CA ARG A 150 15.78 2.17 3.34
C ARG A 150 14.33 2.12 3.81
N HIS A 151 13.81 0.94 4.17
CA HIS A 151 12.46 0.78 4.69
C HIS A 151 12.45 0.81 6.24
N LEU A 152 13.60 0.58 6.88
CA LEU A 152 13.73 0.49 8.33
C LEU A 152 14.22 1.80 8.96
N LYS A 153 15.14 2.46 8.28
CA LYS A 153 15.79 3.67 8.75
C LYS A 153 14.84 4.85 8.65
N GLY A 154 14.81 5.66 9.73
CA GLY A 154 13.87 6.76 9.88
C GLY A 154 12.42 6.33 10.12
N ALA A 155 12.11 5.03 10.18
CA ALA A 155 10.79 4.55 10.58
C ALA A 155 10.71 4.49 12.11
N VAL A 156 9.64 5.06 12.66
CA VAL A 156 9.41 5.21 14.10
C VAL A 156 9.23 3.85 14.78
N ASN A 157 8.67 2.88 14.05
CA ASN A 157 8.35 1.56 14.60
C ASN A 157 8.27 0.48 13.50
N PRO A 158 8.23 -0.81 13.88
CA PRO A 158 8.18 -1.91 12.92
C PRO A 158 6.97 -1.88 11.98
N ILE A 159 5.82 -1.37 12.44
CA ILE A 159 4.60 -1.31 11.63
C ILE A 159 4.81 -0.34 10.46
N GLU A 160 5.36 0.83 10.74
CA GLU A 160 5.70 1.80 9.69
C GLU A 160 6.71 1.22 8.70
N SER A 161 7.71 0.47 9.17
CA SER A 161 8.64 -0.23 8.27
C SER A 161 7.94 -1.22 7.34
N ILE A 162 6.99 -2.00 7.87
CA ILE A 162 6.17 -2.94 7.09
C ILE A 162 5.33 -2.16 6.06
N GLU A 163 4.69 -1.07 6.47
CA GLU A 163 3.92 -0.21 5.55
C GLU A 163 4.80 0.36 4.45
N ARG A 164 6.02 0.82 4.77
CA ARG A 164 6.99 1.31 3.78
C ARG A 164 7.39 0.23 2.78
N PHE A 165 7.70 -0.97 3.27
CA PHE A 165 8.05 -2.10 2.42
C PHE A 165 6.89 -2.54 1.51
N MET A 166 5.69 -2.69 2.09
CA MET A 166 4.50 -3.13 1.36
C MET A 166 4.05 -2.11 0.32
N THR A 167 4.16 -0.82 0.64
CA THR A 167 3.88 0.28 -0.30
C THR A 167 4.86 0.24 -1.47
N SER A 168 6.17 0.11 -1.20
CA SER A 168 7.18 -0.03 -2.26
C SER A 168 6.93 -1.26 -3.15
N LYS A 169 6.57 -2.42 -2.59
CA LYS A 169 6.23 -3.61 -3.39
C LYS A 169 5.00 -3.40 -4.27
N LYS A 170 3.91 -2.85 -3.72
CA LYS A 170 2.67 -2.59 -4.48
C LYS A 170 2.90 -1.59 -5.62
N MET A 171 3.64 -0.52 -5.34
CA MET A 171 4.02 0.49 -6.32
C MET A 171 4.87 -0.11 -7.45
N ARG A 172 5.93 -0.87 -7.13
CA ARG A 172 6.76 -1.53 -8.15
C ARG A 172 5.96 -2.49 -9.03
N ARG A 173 5.02 -3.23 -8.43
CA ARG A 173 4.12 -4.11 -9.17
C ARG A 173 3.27 -3.32 -10.16
N ALA A 174 2.62 -2.24 -9.74
CA ALA A 174 1.82 -1.42 -10.63
C ALA A 174 2.64 -0.72 -11.74
N LEU A 175 3.87 -0.31 -11.43
CA LEU A 175 4.81 0.21 -12.44
C LEU A 175 5.21 -0.85 -13.47
N ASN A 176 5.43 -2.10 -13.04
CA ASN A 176 5.71 -3.21 -13.96
C ASN A 176 4.50 -3.50 -14.86
N GLU A 177 3.30 -3.56 -14.29
CA GLU A 177 2.07 -3.79 -15.05
C GLU A 177 1.87 -2.70 -16.12
N LEU A 178 2.04 -1.42 -15.75
CA LEU A 178 2.03 -0.30 -16.68
C LEU A 178 3.06 -0.44 -17.81
N TRP A 179 4.28 -0.85 -17.45
CA TRP A 179 5.36 -1.00 -18.41
C TRP A 179 5.11 -2.16 -19.39
N GLU A 180 4.63 -3.31 -18.87
CA GLU A 180 4.25 -4.48 -19.68
C GLU A 180 3.08 -4.18 -20.62
N GLU A 181 2.15 -3.33 -20.20
CA GLU A 181 1.05 -2.82 -21.04
C GLU A 181 1.51 -1.82 -22.12
N GLY A 182 2.79 -1.42 -22.12
CA GLY A 182 3.38 -0.55 -23.14
C GLY A 182 3.15 0.95 -22.90
N TYR A 183 2.89 1.37 -21.66
CA TYR A 183 2.79 2.80 -21.35
C TYR A 183 4.15 3.49 -21.52
N GLU A 184 4.18 4.54 -22.34
CA GLU A 184 5.40 5.32 -22.57
C GLU A 184 5.48 6.60 -21.74
N THR A 185 4.32 7.15 -21.33
CA THR A 185 4.24 8.44 -20.62
C THR A 185 3.39 8.31 -19.37
N LEU A 186 3.85 8.90 -18.27
CA LEU A 186 3.12 9.05 -17.01
C LEU A 186 2.73 10.52 -16.82
N ASP A 187 1.42 10.76 -16.77
CA ASP A 187 0.87 12.07 -16.43
C ASP A 187 0.84 12.23 -14.91
N ILE A 188 1.50 13.26 -14.41
CA ILE A 188 1.60 13.59 -12.98
C ILE A 188 1.03 14.98 -12.69
N TYR A 189 0.65 15.22 -11.44
CA TYR A 189 0.18 16.52 -10.96
C TYR A 189 0.41 16.63 -9.45
N TYR A 190 0.33 17.84 -8.92
CA TYR A 190 0.35 18.12 -7.48
C TYR A 190 -0.67 19.24 -7.18
N PRO A 191 -1.39 19.20 -6.04
CA PRO A 191 -2.40 20.19 -5.68
C PRO A 191 -1.83 21.47 -5.04
N GLU A 192 -0.59 21.46 -4.57
CA GLU A 192 0.01 22.57 -3.83
C GLU A 192 0.31 23.77 -4.74
N GLU A 193 0.07 24.97 -4.21
CA GLU A 193 0.46 26.22 -4.87
C GLU A 193 1.86 26.63 -4.40
N VAL A 194 2.86 26.46 -5.27
CA VAL A 194 4.25 26.86 -5.01
C VAL A 194 4.71 27.84 -6.09
N ALA A 195 5.31 28.97 -5.71
CA ALA A 195 5.74 29.95 -6.70
C ALA A 195 7.02 29.49 -7.43
N PRO A 196 7.09 29.64 -8.77
CA PRO A 196 8.32 29.35 -9.51
C PRO A 196 9.52 30.13 -8.96
N GLY A 197 10.65 29.44 -8.81
CA GLY A 197 11.89 30.04 -8.29
C GLY A 197 12.03 30.00 -6.77
N GLU A 198 11.07 29.42 -6.04
CA GLU A 198 11.23 29.18 -4.60
C GLU A 198 12.41 28.26 -4.29
N ASP A 199 13.13 28.60 -3.24
CA ASP A 199 14.36 27.93 -2.80
C ASP A 199 14.08 26.80 -1.81
N ALA A 200 13.06 26.96 -0.95
CA ALA A 200 12.59 25.98 0.01
C ALA A 200 11.17 25.58 -0.36
N TRP A 201 10.99 24.35 -0.82
CA TRP A 201 9.71 23.86 -1.35
C TRP A 201 9.60 22.34 -1.18
N SER A 202 8.36 21.86 -1.09
CA SER A 202 8.00 20.44 -1.11
C SER A 202 6.63 20.29 -1.76
N VAL A 203 6.46 19.30 -2.63
CA VAL A 203 5.18 18.99 -3.28
C VAL A 203 4.93 17.49 -3.28
N ASP A 204 3.68 17.08 -3.06
CA ASP A 204 3.24 15.71 -3.19
C ASP A 204 2.67 15.44 -4.60
N VAL A 205 3.43 14.66 -5.36
CA VAL A 205 3.16 14.35 -6.76
C VAL A 205 2.30 13.10 -6.87
N TYR A 206 1.12 13.25 -7.46
CA TYR A 206 0.13 12.21 -7.71
C TYR A 206 0.21 11.67 -9.13
N GLN A 207 -0.20 10.41 -9.30
CA GLN A 207 -0.34 9.76 -10.60
C GLN A 207 -1.53 8.80 -10.57
N ASP A 208 -2.53 9.09 -11.40
CA ASP A 208 -3.84 8.46 -11.27
C ASP A 208 -3.82 6.96 -11.60
N ASP A 209 -3.11 6.56 -12.65
CA ASP A 209 -3.10 5.17 -13.12
C ASP A 209 -2.43 4.21 -12.13
N LEU A 210 -1.40 4.68 -11.42
CA LEU A 210 -0.70 3.96 -10.37
C LEU A 210 -1.58 3.84 -9.14
N ASN A 211 -2.19 4.95 -8.71
CA ASN A 211 -3.04 4.97 -7.53
C ASN A 211 -4.31 4.12 -7.71
N GLU A 212 -4.93 4.14 -8.89
CA GLU A 212 -6.08 3.29 -9.20
C GLU A 212 -5.70 1.79 -9.21
N ARG A 213 -4.54 1.43 -9.78
CA ARG A 213 -4.05 0.03 -9.77
C ARG A 213 -3.65 -0.44 -8.37
N CYS A 214 -2.94 0.39 -7.60
CA CYS A 214 -2.49 0.05 -6.26
C CYS A 214 -3.63 0.08 -5.21
N ARG A 215 -4.75 0.77 -5.51
CA ARG A 215 -5.79 1.15 -4.52
C ARG A 215 -5.18 1.86 -3.30
N LEU A 216 -4.17 2.69 -3.55
CA LEU A 216 -3.47 3.50 -2.56
C LEU A 216 -3.59 4.98 -2.94
N ASN A 217 -3.42 5.85 -1.95
CA ASN A 217 -3.25 7.29 -2.15
C ASN A 217 -1.75 7.59 -2.12
N TRP A 218 -1.00 6.96 -3.02
CA TRP A 218 0.44 7.10 -3.00
C TRP A 218 0.88 8.34 -3.78
N THR A 219 1.94 8.97 -3.28
CA THR A 219 2.56 10.17 -3.84
C THR A 219 4.08 10.02 -3.83
N TRP A 220 4.74 10.64 -4.81
CA TRP A 220 6.14 11.00 -4.64
C TRP A 220 6.20 12.35 -3.96
N THR A 221 6.89 12.46 -2.83
CA THR A 221 7.19 13.77 -2.26
C THR A 221 8.47 14.28 -2.90
N VAL A 222 8.41 15.36 -3.67
CA VAL A 222 9.58 16.00 -4.25
C VAL A 222 9.86 17.28 -3.47
N MET A 223 11.06 17.39 -2.90
CA MET A 223 11.41 18.52 -2.05
C MET A 223 12.82 19.04 -2.31
N SER A 224 13.01 20.33 -2.03
CA SER A 224 14.32 20.94 -2.12
C SER A 224 15.21 20.53 -0.95
N LYS A 225 16.52 20.52 -1.17
CA LYS A 225 17.51 20.27 -0.12
C LYS A 225 17.42 21.30 1.02
N LYS A 226 17.12 22.56 0.69
CA LYS A 226 16.87 23.61 1.68
C LYS A 226 15.65 23.30 2.54
N GLN A 227 14.58 22.78 1.94
CA GLN A 227 13.40 22.35 2.70
C GLN A 227 13.75 21.21 3.66
N LEU A 228 14.50 20.21 3.20
CA LEU A 228 14.95 19.11 4.04
C LEU A 228 15.81 19.58 5.24
N GLU A 229 16.70 20.56 5.01
CA GLU A 229 17.52 21.17 6.06
C GLU A 229 16.65 21.93 7.09
N ILE A 230 15.60 22.63 6.65
CA ILE A 230 14.63 23.29 7.53
C ILE A 230 13.89 22.28 8.39
N ASP A 231 13.46 21.16 7.79
CA ASP A 231 12.75 20.09 8.49
C ASP A 231 13.65 19.30 9.45
N GLY A 232 14.96 19.59 9.47
CA GLY A 232 15.96 18.90 10.28
C GLY A 232 16.18 17.44 9.86
N GLY A 233 15.75 17.08 8.65
CA GLY A 233 15.79 15.71 8.14
C GLY A 233 17.14 15.33 7.54
N LYS A 234 17.35 14.02 7.36
CA LYS A 234 18.48 13.49 6.59
C LYS A 234 17.98 12.64 5.44
N GLU A 235 18.58 12.81 4.28
CA GLU A 235 18.20 12.11 3.05
C GLU A 235 18.24 10.58 3.21
N ASP A 236 19.18 10.07 4.02
CA ASP A 236 19.34 8.63 4.28
C ASP A 236 18.33 8.05 5.28
N GLU A 237 17.43 8.87 5.83
CA GLU A 237 16.32 8.49 6.73
C GLU A 237 14.94 8.60 6.05
N LEU A 238 14.89 9.18 4.84
CA LEU A 238 13.65 9.39 4.11
C LEU A 238 13.15 8.11 3.42
N PRO A 239 11.83 7.96 3.28
CA PRO A 239 11.25 6.89 2.47
C PRO A 239 11.73 6.92 1.01
N GLU A 240 11.69 5.75 0.37
CA GLU A 240 12.19 5.57 -1.00
C GLU A 240 11.53 6.47 -2.05
N TRP A 241 10.28 6.89 -1.82
CA TRP A 241 9.49 7.74 -2.72
C TRP A 241 9.62 9.25 -2.43
N VAL A 242 10.42 9.63 -1.43
CA VAL A 242 10.80 11.04 -1.22
C VAL A 242 12.05 11.34 -2.05
N ILE A 243 11.97 12.35 -2.90
CA ILE A 243 13.01 12.74 -3.85
C ILE A 243 13.52 14.12 -3.47
N VAL A 244 14.80 14.18 -3.07
CA VAL A 244 15.46 15.43 -2.70
C VAL A 244 16.21 15.98 -3.91
N VAL A 245 16.00 17.26 -4.21
CA VAL A 245 16.67 17.98 -5.30
C VAL A 245 17.35 19.25 -4.81
N ASP A 246 18.46 19.62 -5.44
CA ASP A 246 19.21 20.84 -5.11
C ASP A 246 18.98 21.91 -6.19
N GLU A 247 17.70 22.20 -6.46
CA GLU A 247 17.25 23.09 -7.52
C GLU A 247 16.05 23.92 -7.06
N GLN A 248 15.89 25.11 -7.63
CA GLN A 248 14.71 25.96 -7.39
C GLN A 248 13.46 25.35 -7.98
N PHE A 249 12.31 25.69 -7.41
CA PHE A 249 11.05 25.14 -7.83
C PHE A 249 10.72 25.46 -9.30
N SER A 250 10.41 24.41 -10.06
CA SER A 250 9.72 24.49 -11.34
C SER A 250 9.11 23.13 -11.69
N ASP A 251 8.05 23.12 -12.50
CA ASP A 251 7.44 21.88 -13.00
C ASP A 251 8.44 20.97 -13.70
N GLU A 252 9.39 21.55 -14.44
CA GLU A 252 10.43 20.81 -15.15
C GLU A 252 11.36 20.07 -14.18
N VAL A 253 11.70 20.69 -13.04
CA VAL A 253 12.49 20.06 -11.99
C VAL A 253 11.75 18.89 -11.37
N VAL A 254 10.46 19.05 -11.06
CA VAL A 254 9.62 17.96 -10.52
C VAL A 254 9.53 16.80 -11.50
N CYS A 255 9.24 17.06 -12.78
CA CYS A 255 9.21 16.01 -13.81
C CYS A 255 10.55 15.28 -13.92
N LYS A 256 11.67 16.01 -14.01
CA LYS A 256 13.02 15.40 -14.12
C LYS A 256 13.38 14.57 -12.89
N ALA A 257 12.98 15.02 -11.70
CA ALA A 257 13.21 14.30 -10.44
C ALA A 257 12.52 12.94 -10.47
N VAL A 258 11.23 12.90 -10.83
CA VAL A 258 10.44 11.67 -10.96
C VAL A 258 10.97 10.78 -12.09
N GLU A 259 11.31 11.34 -13.26
CA GLU A 259 11.93 10.57 -14.36
C GLU A 259 13.24 9.91 -13.94
N LYS A 260 14.12 10.66 -13.27
CA LYS A 260 15.41 10.14 -12.80
C LYS A 260 15.21 9.01 -11.79
N TRP A 261 14.22 9.17 -10.90
CA TRP A 261 13.83 8.15 -9.94
C TRP A 261 13.27 6.88 -10.61
N LEU A 262 12.51 7.02 -11.70
CA LEU A 262 12.00 5.89 -12.48
C LEU A 262 13.12 5.18 -13.24
N ARG A 263 14.00 5.94 -13.89
CA ARG A 263 15.14 5.40 -14.67
C ARG A 263 16.12 4.63 -13.80
N SER A 264 16.40 5.09 -12.57
CA SER A 264 17.28 4.35 -11.64
C SER A 264 16.71 2.98 -11.24
N ARG A 265 15.43 2.72 -11.53
CA ARG A 265 14.72 1.46 -11.30
C ARG A 265 14.45 0.67 -12.57
N GLY A 266 15.02 1.09 -13.70
CA GLY A 266 14.93 0.40 -14.98
C GLY A 266 13.72 0.76 -15.83
N TYR A 267 12.93 1.76 -15.42
CA TYR A 267 11.77 2.20 -16.20
C TYR A 267 12.12 3.35 -17.14
N GLY A 268 11.62 3.26 -18.38
CA GLY A 268 11.85 4.25 -19.44
C GLY A 268 10.69 5.22 -19.67
N PHE A 269 9.83 5.45 -18.67
CA PHE A 269 8.71 6.38 -18.81
C PHE A 269 9.18 7.81 -19.04
N ARG A 270 8.48 8.53 -19.93
CA ARG A 270 8.47 9.99 -19.96
C ARG A 270 7.49 10.49 -18.91
N VAL A 271 7.82 11.58 -18.22
CA VAL A 271 6.92 12.17 -17.22
C VAL A 271 6.43 13.52 -17.73
N ARG A 272 5.12 13.73 -17.65
CA ARG A 272 4.48 14.96 -18.10
C ARG A 272 3.65 15.56 -16.97
N MET A 273 3.92 16.82 -16.66
CA MET A 273 3.06 17.59 -15.75
C MET A 273 1.74 17.91 -16.45
N ILE A 274 0.62 17.64 -15.78
CA ILE A 274 -0.70 18.09 -16.20
C ILE A 274 -1.28 19.06 -15.16
N PRO A 275 -2.06 20.06 -15.58
CA PRO A 275 -2.76 20.94 -14.64
C PRO A 275 -3.68 20.14 -13.73
N PHE A 276 -3.77 20.53 -12.45
CA PHE A 276 -4.60 19.85 -11.47
C PHE A 276 -6.06 19.72 -11.93
N GLU A 277 -6.62 20.73 -12.59
CA GLU A 277 -8.00 20.73 -13.09
C GLU A 277 -8.25 19.67 -14.17
N ARG A 278 -7.19 19.27 -14.89
CA ARG A 278 -7.25 18.24 -15.94
C ARG A 278 -6.98 16.84 -15.40
N ALA A 279 -6.43 16.71 -14.20
CA ALA A 279 -6.26 15.41 -13.56
C ALA A 279 -7.63 14.75 -13.34
N ARG A 280 -7.72 13.42 -13.51
CA ARG A 280 -8.96 12.68 -13.18
C ARG A 280 -9.17 12.71 -11.66
N GLY A 281 -8.08 12.78 -10.91
CA GLY A 281 -8.08 12.63 -9.48
C GLY A 281 -8.07 11.15 -9.14
N SER A 282 -7.18 10.74 -8.24
CA SER A 282 -7.13 9.37 -7.74
C SER A 282 -7.16 9.37 -6.22
N GLY A 283 -7.56 8.21 -5.67
CA GLY A 283 -7.50 8.04 -4.23
C GLY A 283 -8.38 9.02 -3.46
N LEU A 284 -7.76 9.82 -2.58
CA LEU A 284 -8.44 10.85 -1.81
C LEU A 284 -8.94 12.01 -2.68
N VAL A 285 -8.16 12.47 -3.67
CA VAL A 285 -8.52 13.58 -4.57
C VAL A 285 -9.83 13.28 -5.30
N LYS A 286 -10.01 12.03 -5.73
CA LYS A 286 -11.25 11.54 -6.36
C LYS A 286 -12.44 11.61 -5.41
N LYS A 287 -12.27 11.10 -4.17
CA LYS A 287 -13.32 11.14 -3.14
C LYS A 287 -13.73 12.58 -2.78
N LEU A 288 -12.78 13.51 -2.77
CA LEU A 288 -13.04 14.92 -2.46
C LEU A 288 -13.83 15.59 -3.59
N ARG A 289 -13.46 15.37 -4.85
CA ARG A 289 -14.23 15.88 -6.00
C ARG A 289 -15.63 15.29 -6.09
N GLU A 290 -15.79 14.03 -5.68
CA GLU A 290 -17.10 13.39 -5.57
C GLU A 290 -17.93 14.02 -4.44
N ALA A 291 -17.33 14.36 -3.29
CA ALA A 291 -17.98 15.07 -2.19
C ALA A 291 -18.34 16.54 -2.53
N GLU A 292 -17.49 17.26 -3.27
CA GLU A 292 -17.76 18.63 -3.74
C GLU A 292 -18.94 18.72 -4.72
N LYS A 293 -19.22 17.63 -5.45
CA LYS A 293 -20.41 17.54 -6.31
C LYS A 293 -21.70 17.40 -5.50
N GLU A 294 -21.61 16.93 -4.26
CA GLU A 294 -22.75 16.69 -3.37
C GLU A 294 -23.01 17.86 -2.40
N ASP A 295 -22.02 18.69 -2.04
CA ASP A 295 -22.24 19.95 -1.31
C ASP A 295 -21.19 21.03 -1.64
N LYS A 296 -21.68 22.25 -1.96
CA LYS A 296 -20.85 23.40 -2.37
C LYS A 296 -20.12 24.04 -1.17
N VAL A 297 -18.98 23.48 -0.79
CA VAL A 297 -18.02 24.13 0.13
C VAL A 297 -16.75 24.48 -0.65
N PRO A 298 -16.17 25.69 -0.50
CA PRO A 298 -14.93 26.06 -1.19
C PRO A 298 -13.76 25.13 -0.83
N LEU A 299 -12.97 24.70 -1.83
CA LEU A 299 -11.87 23.73 -1.71
C LEU A 299 -10.85 24.09 -0.61
N GLU A 300 -10.54 25.37 -0.41
CA GLU A 300 -9.64 25.83 0.67
C GLU A 300 -10.22 25.61 2.08
N SER A 301 -11.55 25.71 2.21
CA SER A 301 -12.26 25.42 3.47
C SER A 301 -12.32 23.91 3.72
N ALA A 302 -12.45 23.12 2.65
CA ALA A 302 -12.43 21.66 2.71
C ALA A 302 -11.03 21.13 3.06
N ILE A 303 -9.94 21.69 2.50
CA ILE A 303 -8.55 21.34 2.86
C ILE A 303 -8.27 21.59 4.35
N ARG A 304 -8.74 22.72 4.90
CA ARG A 304 -8.63 23.00 6.34
C ARG A 304 -9.52 22.10 7.21
N GLU A 305 -10.64 21.60 6.69
CA GLU A 305 -11.44 20.58 7.35
C GLU A 305 -10.77 19.20 7.29
N LEU A 306 -10.01 18.91 6.24
CA LEU A 306 -9.24 17.67 6.08
C LEU A 306 -8.06 17.59 7.03
N GLU A 307 -7.30 18.68 7.22
CA GLU A 307 -6.29 18.75 8.28
C GLU A 307 -6.92 18.49 9.66
N ARG A 308 -8.15 19.00 9.91
CA ARG A 308 -8.87 18.74 11.16
C ARG A 308 -9.36 17.29 11.28
N GLU A 309 -9.84 16.69 10.19
CA GLU A 309 -10.30 15.30 10.20
C GLU A 309 -9.16 14.29 10.27
N GLU A 310 -8.03 14.51 9.62
CA GLU A 310 -6.84 13.66 9.77
C GLU A 310 -6.27 13.77 11.18
N ASN A 311 -6.20 14.98 11.74
CA ASN A 311 -5.86 15.17 13.15
C ASN A 311 -6.84 14.45 14.08
N LYS A 312 -8.14 14.43 13.74
CA LYS A 312 -9.17 13.71 14.49
C LYS A 312 -9.06 12.19 14.32
N ARG A 313 -8.76 11.66 13.13
CA ARG A 313 -8.54 10.23 12.89
C ARG A 313 -7.25 9.74 13.54
N LEU A 314 -6.21 10.56 13.53
CA LEU A 314 -4.98 10.31 14.27
C LEU A 314 -5.26 10.30 15.78
N ALA A 315 -6.09 11.24 16.27
CA ALA A 315 -6.55 11.25 17.65
C ALA A 315 -7.39 10.01 17.99
N ASP A 316 -8.34 9.61 17.15
CA ASP A 316 -9.18 8.42 17.34
C ASP A 316 -8.34 7.12 17.23
N PHE A 317 -7.30 7.10 16.39
CA PHE A 317 -6.34 6.00 16.27
C PHE A 317 -5.46 5.89 17.54
N ILE A 318 -5.05 7.02 18.10
CA ILE A 318 -4.35 7.09 19.39
C ILE A 318 -5.28 6.63 20.52
N ASP A 319 -6.55 7.03 20.51
CA ASP A 319 -7.56 6.68 21.52
C ASP A 319 -7.95 5.19 21.44
N ALA A 320 -8.07 4.64 20.23
CA ALA A 320 -8.32 3.22 19.96
C ALA A 320 -7.16 2.31 20.40
N ARG A 321 -5.94 2.85 20.49
CA ARG A 321 -4.74 2.10 20.87
C ARG A 321 -4.78 1.58 22.32
N LYS A 322 -5.66 2.12 23.19
CA LYS A 322 -5.77 1.77 24.64
C LYS A 322 -4.42 1.66 25.36
N ASP A 323 -3.36 2.26 24.81
CA ASP A 323 -2.03 2.19 25.38
C ASP A 323 -1.94 3.38 26.33
N ARG A 324 -2.15 3.09 27.61
CA ARG A 324 -2.31 4.08 28.69
C ARG A 324 -1.00 4.77 29.06
N LYS A 325 -0.22 5.26 28.08
CA LYS A 325 0.61 6.44 28.30
C LYS A 325 -0.35 7.61 28.32
N LYS A 326 -0.58 8.16 29.51
CA LYS A 326 -1.63 9.12 29.81
C LYS A 326 -1.37 10.44 29.08
N VAL A 327 -1.89 10.55 27.86
CA VAL A 327 -1.86 11.78 27.08
C VAL A 327 -3.10 12.59 27.44
N PHE A 328 -2.93 13.86 27.81
CA PHE A 328 -4.01 14.82 27.98
C PHE A 328 -4.26 15.55 26.67
N TYR A 329 -5.52 15.91 26.40
CA TYR A 329 -5.90 16.72 25.25
C TYR A 329 -6.73 17.92 25.70
N TYR A 330 -6.35 19.11 25.24
CA TYR A 330 -7.11 20.34 25.49
C TYR A 330 -6.82 21.37 24.40
N ASP A 331 -7.88 21.83 23.73
CA ASP A 331 -7.85 23.01 22.85
C ASP A 331 -6.80 22.95 21.72
N GLY A 332 -6.66 21.76 21.11
CA GLY A 332 -5.73 21.49 20.00
C GLY A 332 -4.33 21.05 20.43
N PHE A 333 -4.03 21.01 21.72
CA PHE A 333 -2.72 20.64 22.24
C PHE A 333 -2.76 19.28 22.94
N TYR A 334 -1.63 18.58 22.86
CA TYR A 334 -1.42 17.28 23.51
C TYR A 334 -0.47 17.45 24.69
N GLY A 335 -0.69 16.68 25.75
CA GLY A 335 0.14 16.69 26.94
C GLY A 335 0.61 15.29 27.28
N SER A 336 1.91 14.98 27.20
CA SER A 336 2.44 13.69 27.66
C SER A 336 2.50 13.63 29.18
N LEU A 337 2.56 12.43 29.76
CA LEU A 337 2.71 12.24 31.20
C LEU A 337 3.59 11.03 31.48
N VAL A 338 4.63 11.25 32.26
CA VAL A 338 5.63 10.28 32.69
C VAL A 338 5.69 10.30 34.22
N ALA A 339 5.81 9.12 34.83
CA ALA A 339 6.03 9.04 36.28
C ALA A 339 7.52 9.24 36.56
N ASP A 340 7.83 10.19 37.43
CA ASP A 340 9.17 10.37 37.98
C ASP A 340 9.26 9.60 39.30
N VAL A 341 10.02 8.51 39.25
CA VAL A 341 10.16 7.54 40.34
C VAL A 341 11.02 8.11 41.48
N GLU A 342 11.86 9.11 41.21
CA GLU A 342 12.74 9.71 42.22
C GLU A 342 12.02 10.75 43.07
N SER A 343 11.05 11.47 42.49
CA SER A 343 10.34 12.56 43.17
C SER A 343 8.93 12.21 43.65
N ASP A 344 8.45 10.98 43.37
CA ASP A 344 7.07 10.52 43.62
C ASP A 344 6.02 11.47 43.02
N ARG A 345 6.29 11.94 41.80
CA ARG A 345 5.46 12.89 41.05
C ARG A 345 5.26 12.43 39.61
N LEU A 346 4.23 13.00 38.99
CA LEU A 346 3.96 12.87 37.57
C LEU A 346 4.43 14.15 36.88
N LEU A 347 5.27 13.99 35.87
CA LEU A 347 5.77 15.06 35.01
C LEU A 347 5.10 14.94 33.66
N GLY A 348 4.59 16.05 33.12
CA GLY A 348 4.01 16.08 31.80
C GLY A 348 4.48 17.27 31.00
N LYS A 349 4.48 17.12 29.68
CA LYS A 349 4.97 18.12 28.74
C LYS A 349 3.91 18.38 27.67
N ILE A 350 3.77 19.62 27.24
CA ILE A 350 2.94 19.92 26.06
C ILE A 350 3.72 19.51 24.80
N GLU A 351 3.14 18.60 24.02
CA GLU A 351 3.70 18.07 22.79
C GLU A 351 3.25 18.89 21.58
N GLY A 352 4.11 18.99 20.57
CA GLY A 352 3.81 19.70 19.32
C GLY A 352 3.97 21.23 19.38
N ILE A 353 4.73 21.74 20.35
CA ILE A 353 5.12 23.16 20.44
C ILE A 353 6.64 23.28 20.60
N ASP A 354 7.23 24.36 20.07
CA ASP A 354 8.68 24.62 20.15
C ASP A 354 9.18 24.95 21.57
N GLU A 355 8.26 25.27 22.49
CA GLU A 355 8.56 25.68 23.86
C GLU A 355 8.44 24.50 24.83
N ASP A 356 9.46 24.29 25.66
CA ASP A 356 9.48 23.16 26.60
C ASP A 356 8.64 23.46 27.86
N ILE A 357 7.31 23.42 27.70
CA ILE A 357 6.36 23.72 28.78
C ILE A 357 6.03 22.44 29.55
N ILE A 358 6.59 22.34 30.75
CA ILE A 358 6.43 21.21 31.65
C ILE A 358 5.41 21.54 32.76
N TYR A 359 4.57 20.58 33.12
CA TYR A 359 3.65 20.63 34.24
C TYR A 359 3.84 19.40 35.13
N GLU A 360 3.77 19.57 36.45
CA GLU A 360 3.98 18.50 37.42
C GLU A 360 2.83 18.37 38.42
N GLY A 361 2.55 17.17 38.92
CA GLY A 361 1.53 16.97 39.96
C GLY A 361 1.64 15.60 40.62
N LYS A 362 1.00 15.44 41.79
CA LYS A 362 1.02 14.16 42.51
C LYS A 362 -0.03 13.17 41.99
N THR A 363 -1.06 13.68 41.34
CA THR A 363 -2.14 12.86 40.77
C THR A 363 -2.40 13.24 39.32
N VAL A 364 -2.93 12.29 38.55
CA VAL A 364 -3.29 12.50 37.14
C VAL A 364 -4.25 13.68 36.97
N ARG A 365 -5.24 13.79 37.86
CA ARG A 365 -6.25 14.86 37.84
C ARG A 365 -5.66 16.24 38.12
N GLU A 366 -4.63 16.30 38.96
CA GLU A 366 -3.87 17.53 39.21
C GLU A 366 -3.04 17.93 37.99
N CYS A 367 -2.39 16.95 37.35
CA CYS A 367 -1.61 17.17 36.13
C CYS A 367 -2.49 17.62 34.96
N GLU A 368 -3.69 17.04 34.81
CA GLU A 368 -4.63 17.46 33.77
C GLU A 368 -5.08 18.91 33.95
N LYS A 369 -5.36 19.33 35.19
CA LYS A 369 -5.70 20.74 35.47
C LYS A 369 -4.53 21.67 35.15
N LYS A 370 -3.33 21.31 35.58
CA LYS A 370 -2.10 22.09 35.32
C LYS A 370 -1.74 22.12 33.83
N PHE A 371 -2.01 21.06 33.08
CA PHE A 371 -1.89 21.01 31.63
C PHE A 371 -2.84 22.02 30.97
N ARG A 372 -4.13 22.03 31.33
CA ARG A 372 -5.10 23.01 30.78
C ARG A 372 -4.70 24.45 31.11
N GLU A 373 -4.18 24.70 32.31
CA GLU A 373 -3.65 26.01 32.72
C GLU A 373 -2.38 26.39 31.94
N ALA A 374 -1.51 25.43 31.63
CA ALA A 374 -0.31 25.64 30.82
C ALA A 374 -0.67 25.97 29.36
N VAL A 375 -1.58 25.21 28.73
CA VAL A 375 -2.11 25.49 27.39
C VAL A 375 -2.79 26.86 27.33
N SER A 376 -3.61 27.19 28.33
CA SER A 376 -4.29 28.50 28.39
C SER A 376 -3.31 29.67 28.51
N ARG A 377 -2.19 29.48 29.24
CA ARG A 377 -1.12 30.49 29.33
C ARG A 377 -0.34 30.61 28.04
N TYR A 378 0.00 29.50 27.41
CA TYR A 378 0.66 29.46 26.10
C TYR A 378 -0.15 30.22 25.04
N LYS A 379 -1.46 29.94 24.94
CA LYS A 379 -2.35 30.66 24.01
C LYS A 379 -2.45 32.16 24.30
N LYS A 380 -2.44 32.57 25.58
CA LYS A 380 -2.43 34.00 25.95
C LYS A 380 -1.13 34.70 25.58
N LEU A 381 0.01 34.03 25.67
CA LEU A 381 1.32 34.60 25.33
C LEU A 381 1.52 34.76 23.82
N ARG A 382 0.97 33.84 23.00
CA ARG A 382 1.00 33.98 21.53
C ARG A 382 -0.15 34.83 20.97
N GLY A 383 -1.27 34.94 21.69
CA GLY A 383 -2.43 35.74 21.27
C GLY A 383 -2.31 37.26 21.46
N THR A 384 -1.29 37.75 22.17
CA THR A 384 -1.04 39.20 22.37
C THR A 384 0.05 39.78 21.47
N GLY A 385 0.58 38.98 20.53
CA GLY A 385 1.65 39.36 19.61
C GLY A 385 1.21 39.77 18.20
N VAL A 386 -0.08 40.07 18.00
CA VAL A 386 -0.58 40.65 16.74
C VAL A 386 -1.61 41.72 17.07
N SER A 387 -1.13 42.96 17.15
CA SER A 387 -1.92 44.18 16.96
C SER A 387 -1.07 45.18 16.21
#